data_AF-A0A843F9A6-F1
#
_entry.id   AF-A0A843F9A6-F1
#
_cell.length_a   1.000
_cell.length_b   1.000
_cell.length_c   1.000
_cell.angle_alpha   90.00
_cell.angle_beta   90.00
_cell.angle_gamma   90.00
#
_symmetry.space_group_name_H-M   'P 1'
#
loop_
_entity.id
_entity.type
_entity.pdbx_description
1 polymer ?
#
loop_
_entity_poly.entity_id
_entity_poly.type
_entity_poly.pdbx_seq_one_letter_code
_entity_poly.pdbx_strand_id
1 'polypeptide(L)'
;MSIKNLLIEMKNMSELMVDLAYSAILFNSKAAAEEVIALENEVNAMNYEIKKESLVAARSYEDAEKLTALLEIAEAAESIANAAKDLADLVITGFKPHPVFKMVMEESDKSIVRVTIAENSDLANNTLGDLLLVNRTGMRVIAIRRGVSWIYGPDKYTTLLAGDTLILKGTDEGADLLEKLAAGTCSLEDIPEELEED
;
A
#
# COMPACT_ATOMS: atom_id res chain seq x y z
N MET A 1 -3.72 0.96 -22.46
CA MET A 1 -2.65 0.34 -21.65
C MET A 1 -2.60 -1.14 -22.04
N SER A 2 -1.47 -1.85 -21.95
CA SER A 2 -1.49 -3.31 -22.27
C SER A 2 -2.19 -4.10 -21.17
N ILE A 3 -2.75 -5.28 -21.48
CA ILE A 3 -3.38 -6.18 -20.49
C ILE A 3 -2.42 -6.48 -19.33
N LYS A 4 -1.14 -6.72 -19.65
CA LYS A 4 -0.08 -6.94 -18.64
C LYS A 4 0.00 -5.78 -17.64
N ASN A 5 0.02 -4.54 -18.13
CA ASN A 5 0.18 -3.38 -17.25
C ASN A 5 -1.07 -3.16 -16.39
N LEU A 6 -2.27 -3.39 -16.95
CA LEU A 6 -3.51 -3.34 -16.18
C LEU A 6 -3.53 -4.39 -15.07
N LEU A 7 -3.08 -5.62 -15.33
CA LEU A 7 -2.98 -6.66 -14.30
C LEU A 7 -2.00 -6.30 -13.19
N ILE A 8 -0.83 -5.76 -13.55
CA ILE A 8 0.17 -5.30 -12.57
C ILE A 8 -0.44 -4.20 -11.68
N GLU A 9 -1.15 -3.26 -12.29
CA GLU A 9 -1.77 -2.16 -11.56
C GLU A 9 -2.89 -2.64 -10.65
N MET A 10 -3.79 -3.51 -11.14
CA MET A 10 -4.84 -4.12 -10.31
C MET A 10 -4.26 -4.89 -9.12
N LYS A 11 -3.21 -5.68 -9.34
CA LYS A 11 -2.50 -6.38 -8.25
C LYS A 11 -1.97 -5.38 -7.23
N ASN A 12 -1.24 -4.35 -7.67
CA ASN A 12 -0.63 -3.37 -6.78
C ASN A 12 -1.67 -2.56 -6.01
N MET A 13 -2.78 -2.17 -6.66
CA MET A 13 -3.89 -1.46 -6.03
C MET A 13 -4.61 -2.36 -5.02
N SER A 14 -4.90 -3.62 -5.35
CA SER A 14 -5.54 -4.55 -4.41
C SER A 14 -4.71 -4.74 -3.13
N GLU A 15 -3.38 -4.80 -3.23
CA GLU A 15 -2.49 -4.86 -2.07
C GLU A 15 -2.52 -3.57 -1.25
N LEU A 16 -2.44 -2.41 -1.92
CA LEU A 16 -2.52 -1.11 -1.25
C LEU A 16 -3.86 -0.95 -0.53
N MET A 17 -4.97 -1.35 -1.15
CA MET A 17 -6.30 -1.28 -0.57
C MET A 17 -6.40 -2.10 0.71
N VAL A 18 -5.83 -3.31 0.75
CA VAL A 18 -5.80 -4.12 1.98
C VAL A 18 -5.02 -3.40 3.09
N ASP A 19 -3.86 -2.85 2.76
CA ASP A 19 -3.02 -2.13 3.72
C ASP A 19 -3.71 -0.86 4.26
N LEU A 20 -4.40 -0.12 3.37
CA LEU A 20 -5.18 1.05 3.73
C LEU A 20 -6.42 0.69 4.54
N ALA A 21 -7.10 -0.40 4.23
CA ALA A 21 -8.27 -0.86 4.98
C ALA A 21 -7.88 -1.24 6.42
N TYR A 22 -6.80 -1.98 6.61
CA TYR A 22 -6.29 -2.28 7.95
C TYR A 22 -5.85 -1.01 8.69
N SER A 23 -5.14 -0.10 8.01
CA SER A 23 -4.77 1.19 8.58
C SER A 23 -5.99 2.02 8.99
N ALA A 24 -7.04 2.02 8.17
CA ALA A 24 -8.29 2.72 8.44
C ALA A 24 -8.96 2.17 9.70
N ILE A 25 -8.97 0.85 9.89
CA ILE A 25 -9.52 0.20 11.08
C ILE A 25 -8.66 0.54 12.32
N LEU A 26 -7.34 0.35 12.23
CA LEU A 26 -6.41 0.57 13.34
C LEU A 26 -6.41 2.00 13.86
N PHE A 27 -6.47 2.96 12.94
CA PHE A 27 -6.42 4.39 13.26
C PHE A 27 -7.79 5.07 13.24
N ASN A 28 -8.88 4.30 13.04
CA ASN A 28 -10.24 4.80 12.89
C ASN A 28 -10.34 5.97 11.89
N SER A 29 -9.67 5.82 10.74
CA SER A 29 -9.51 6.87 9.73
C SER A 29 -10.55 6.73 8.63
N LYS A 30 -11.60 7.56 8.67
CA LYS A 30 -12.62 7.60 7.61
C LYS A 30 -12.05 8.00 6.25
N ALA A 31 -11.10 8.92 6.22
CA ALA A 31 -10.46 9.35 4.97
C ALA A 31 -9.73 8.19 4.27
N ALA A 32 -9.04 7.34 5.04
CA ALA A 32 -8.39 6.16 4.48
C ALA A 32 -9.43 5.12 4.00
N ALA A 33 -10.54 4.96 4.72
CA ALA A 33 -11.63 4.09 4.28
C ALA A 33 -12.31 4.60 2.98
N GLU A 34 -12.53 5.91 2.86
CA GLU A 34 -13.06 6.54 1.64
C GLU A 34 -12.11 6.35 0.45
N GLU A 35 -10.79 6.43 0.68
CA GLU A 35 -9.80 6.15 -0.36
C GLU A 35 -9.87 4.70 -0.84
N VAL A 36 -10.03 3.72 0.06
CA VAL A 36 -10.19 2.31 -0.32
C VAL A 36 -11.41 2.14 -1.25
N ILE A 37 -12.52 2.81 -0.95
CA ILE A 37 -13.71 2.79 -1.82
C ILE A 37 -13.42 3.43 -3.18
N ALA A 38 -12.65 4.52 -3.22
CA ALA A 38 -12.26 5.14 -4.49
C ALA A 38 -11.40 4.19 -5.34
N LEU A 39 -10.38 3.55 -4.74
CA LEU A 39 -9.51 2.58 -5.41
C LEU A 39 -10.26 1.34 -5.91
N GLU A 40 -11.28 0.86 -5.18
CA GLU A 40 -12.12 -0.25 -5.63
C GLU A 40 -12.80 0.06 -6.96
N ASN A 41 -13.32 1.28 -7.12
CA ASN A 41 -13.94 1.71 -8.37
C ASN A 41 -12.92 1.74 -9.52
N GLU A 42 -11.67 2.11 -9.26
CA GLU A 42 -10.59 2.06 -10.26
C GLU A 42 -10.24 0.63 -10.64
N VAL A 43 -10.12 -0.29 -9.67
CA VAL A 43 -9.88 -1.72 -9.91
C VAL A 43 -11.02 -2.33 -10.75
N ASN A 44 -12.27 -2.03 -10.42
CA ASN A 44 -13.44 -2.50 -11.18
C ASN A 44 -13.43 -1.99 -12.63
N ALA A 45 -13.07 -0.72 -12.83
CA ALA A 45 -12.93 -0.14 -14.16
C ALA A 45 -11.82 -0.84 -14.96
N MET A 46 -10.67 -1.11 -14.33
CA MET A 46 -9.58 -1.85 -14.96
C MET A 46 -9.96 -3.29 -15.31
N ASN A 47 -10.67 -4.00 -14.45
CA ASN A 47 -11.14 -5.36 -14.76
C ASN A 47 -12.07 -5.36 -15.99
N TYR A 48 -12.96 -4.35 -16.07
CA TYR A 48 -13.83 -4.18 -17.23
C TYR A 48 -13.03 -3.93 -18.53
N GLU A 49 -11.98 -3.11 -18.48
CA GLU A 49 -11.07 -2.91 -19.61
C GLU A 49 -10.33 -4.19 -20.01
N ILE A 50 -9.80 -4.95 -19.05
CA ILE A 50 -9.12 -6.23 -19.33
C ILE A 50 -10.06 -7.20 -20.03
N LYS A 51 -11.31 -7.33 -19.56
CA LYS A 51 -12.35 -8.18 -20.18
C LYS A 51 -12.57 -7.78 -21.65
N LYS A 52 -12.72 -6.48 -21.93
CA LYS A 52 -12.89 -5.98 -23.32
C LYS A 52 -11.69 -6.24 -24.21
N GLU A 53 -10.49 -5.87 -23.75
CA GLU A 53 -9.25 -6.06 -24.52
C GLU A 53 -8.98 -7.54 -24.80
N SER A 54 -9.26 -8.42 -23.83
CA SER A 54 -9.12 -9.87 -23.98
C SER A 54 -10.06 -10.42 -25.05
N LEU A 55 -11.33 -9.98 -25.07
CA LEU A 55 -12.30 -10.41 -26.09
C LEU A 55 -11.89 -9.98 -27.51
N VAL A 56 -11.28 -8.80 -27.65
CA VAL A 56 -10.79 -8.31 -28.96
C VAL A 56 -9.49 -9.02 -29.38
N ALA A 57 -8.64 -9.39 -28.42
CA ALA A 57 -7.37 -10.05 -28.68
C ALA A 57 -7.51 -11.54 -29.04
N ALA A 58 -8.54 -12.23 -28.54
CA ALA A 58 -8.77 -13.65 -28.80
C ALA A 58 -9.17 -13.90 -30.27
N ARG A 59 -8.25 -14.42 -31.09
CA ARG A 59 -8.49 -14.72 -32.52
C ARG A 59 -8.67 -16.21 -32.80
N SER A 60 -8.43 -17.05 -31.81
CA SER A 60 -8.55 -18.50 -31.87
C SER A 60 -9.00 -19.05 -30.52
N TYR A 61 -9.43 -20.31 -30.51
CA TYR A 61 -9.75 -21.02 -29.26
C TYR A 61 -8.54 -21.10 -28.33
N GLU A 62 -7.34 -21.31 -28.88
CA GLU A 62 -6.09 -21.36 -28.10
C GLU A 62 -5.75 -20.00 -27.47
N ASP A 63 -5.99 -18.89 -28.18
CA ASP A 63 -5.82 -17.55 -27.60
C ASP A 63 -6.82 -17.30 -26.47
N ALA A 64 -8.07 -17.73 -26.65
CA ALA A 64 -9.11 -17.59 -25.63
C ALA A 64 -8.77 -18.40 -24.36
N GLU A 65 -8.22 -19.60 -24.50
CA GLU A 65 -7.77 -20.43 -23.37
C GLU A 65 -6.65 -19.73 -22.58
N LYS A 66 -5.64 -19.18 -23.27
CA LYS A 66 -4.55 -18.43 -22.62
C LYS A 66 -5.04 -17.16 -21.92
N LEU A 67 -5.97 -16.43 -22.54
CA LEU A 67 -6.53 -15.19 -21.97
C LEU A 67 -7.45 -15.47 -20.78
N THR A 68 -8.08 -16.64 -20.71
CA THR A 68 -8.90 -17.06 -19.55
C THR A 68 -8.08 -17.01 -18.27
N ALA A 69 -6.85 -17.55 -18.28
CA ALA A 69 -5.98 -17.51 -17.10
C ALA A 69 -5.67 -16.08 -16.62
N LEU A 70 -5.53 -15.12 -17.54
CA LEU A 70 -5.32 -13.72 -17.19
C LEU A 70 -6.57 -13.08 -16.59
N LEU A 71 -7.75 -13.43 -17.10
CA LEU A 71 -9.02 -12.97 -16.57
C LEU A 71 -9.28 -13.52 -15.17
N GLU A 72 -8.90 -14.76 -14.88
CA GLU A 72 -9.00 -15.34 -13.54
C GLU A 72 -8.13 -14.59 -12.53
N ILE A 73 -6.91 -14.18 -12.91
CA ILE A 73 -6.04 -13.37 -12.05
C ILE A 73 -6.66 -11.98 -11.81
N ALA A 74 -7.20 -11.35 -12.86
CA ALA A 74 -7.87 -10.05 -12.73
C ALA A 74 -9.07 -10.13 -11.76
N GLU A 75 -9.87 -11.20 -11.87
CA GLU A 75 -11.02 -11.44 -11.00
C GLU A 75 -10.59 -11.69 -9.54
N ALA A 76 -9.48 -12.42 -9.33
CA ALA A 76 -8.92 -12.63 -8.00
C ALA A 76 -8.48 -11.30 -7.36
N ALA A 77 -7.83 -10.42 -8.14
CA ALA A 77 -7.43 -9.09 -7.66
C ALA A 77 -8.65 -8.20 -7.33
N GLU A 78 -9.71 -8.25 -8.16
CA GLU A 78 -10.98 -7.57 -7.86
C GLU A 78 -11.61 -8.11 -6.57
N SER A 79 -11.63 -9.42 -6.38
CA SER A 79 -12.19 -10.04 -5.17
C SER A 79 -11.46 -9.59 -3.90
N ILE A 80 -10.13 -9.46 -3.95
CA ILE A 80 -9.33 -8.91 -2.85
C ILE A 80 -9.68 -7.44 -2.61
N ALA A 81 -9.82 -6.64 -3.67
CA ALA A 81 -10.21 -5.23 -3.59
C ALA A 81 -11.60 -5.06 -2.94
N ASN A 82 -12.57 -5.89 -3.34
CA ASN A 82 -13.91 -5.91 -2.76
C ASN A 82 -13.89 -6.28 -1.26
N ALA A 83 -13.08 -7.27 -0.87
CA ALA A 83 -12.91 -7.62 0.55
C ALA A 83 -12.26 -6.48 1.36
N ALA A 84 -11.30 -5.74 0.78
CA ALA A 84 -10.72 -4.57 1.42
C ALA A 84 -11.74 -3.43 1.59
N LYS A 85 -12.63 -3.23 0.62
CA LYS A 85 -13.76 -2.30 0.73
C LYS A 85 -14.72 -2.69 1.85
N ASP A 86 -15.06 -3.98 1.98
CA ASP A 86 -15.93 -4.46 3.06
C ASP A 86 -15.35 -4.11 4.45
N LEU A 87 -14.03 -4.21 4.61
CA LEU A 87 -13.32 -3.77 5.82
C LEU A 87 -13.40 -2.25 6.02
N ALA A 88 -13.23 -1.47 4.96
CA ALA A 88 -13.33 -0.02 5.00
C ALA A 88 -14.75 0.45 5.37
N ASP A 89 -15.80 -0.21 4.88
CA ASP A 89 -17.20 0.10 5.18
C ASP A 89 -17.54 -0.03 6.67
N LEU A 90 -16.88 -0.93 7.41
CA LEU A 90 -16.99 -1.01 8.86
C LEU A 90 -16.59 0.32 9.54
N VAL A 91 -15.53 0.97 9.05
CA VAL A 91 -15.06 2.26 9.58
C VAL A 91 -16.03 3.39 9.24
N ILE A 92 -16.59 3.38 8.01
CA ILE A 92 -17.56 4.39 7.56
C ILE A 92 -18.84 4.33 8.40
N THR A 93 -19.35 3.12 8.63
CA THR A 93 -20.56 2.86 9.44
C THR A 93 -20.34 3.13 10.93
N GLY A 94 -19.11 3.40 11.36
CA GLY A 94 -18.75 3.70 12.74
C GLY A 94 -18.67 2.47 13.64
N PHE A 95 -18.53 1.29 13.04
CA PHE A 95 -18.25 0.06 13.79
C PHE A 95 -16.92 0.21 14.54
N LYS A 96 -16.93 -0.12 15.83
CA LYS A 96 -15.73 -0.13 16.65
C LYS A 96 -15.24 -1.57 16.79
N PRO A 97 -14.08 -1.92 16.20
CA PRO A 97 -13.53 -3.26 16.37
C PRO A 97 -13.21 -3.52 17.85
N HIS A 98 -13.36 -4.78 18.26
CA HIS A 98 -12.99 -5.20 19.60
C HIS A 98 -11.47 -5.02 19.80
N PRO A 99 -10.97 -4.65 21.00
CA PRO A 99 -9.54 -4.44 21.25
C PRO A 99 -8.61 -5.58 20.80
N VAL A 100 -9.12 -6.81 20.78
CA VAL A 100 -8.40 -8.00 20.28
C VAL A 100 -7.96 -7.84 18.83
N PHE A 101 -8.74 -7.17 17.98
CA PHE A 101 -8.33 -6.93 16.59
C PHE A 101 -7.03 -6.15 16.51
N LYS A 102 -6.90 -5.12 17.36
CA LYS A 102 -5.67 -4.31 17.42
C LYS A 102 -4.48 -5.16 17.88
N MET A 103 -4.66 -6.00 18.90
CA MET A 103 -3.62 -6.90 19.41
C MET A 103 -3.14 -7.87 18.33
N VAL A 104 -4.07 -8.50 17.59
CA VAL A 104 -3.73 -9.46 16.52
C VAL A 104 -2.99 -8.79 15.36
N MET A 105 -3.33 -7.54 15.04
CA MET A 105 -2.61 -6.78 14.01
C MET A 105 -1.20 -6.36 14.46
N GLU A 106 -1.03 -6.05 15.75
CA GLU A 106 0.28 -5.77 16.35
C GLU A 106 1.17 -7.03 16.40
N GLU A 107 0.59 -8.23 16.55
CA GLU A 107 1.32 -9.52 16.57
C GLU A 107 1.58 -10.12 15.18
N SER A 108 1.13 -9.48 14.10
CA SER A 108 1.32 -10.03 12.74
C SER A 108 2.75 -9.81 12.25
N ASP A 109 3.26 -10.74 11.42
CA ASP A 109 4.63 -10.69 10.86
C ASP A 109 4.97 -9.37 10.14
N LYS A 110 3.95 -8.59 9.74
CA LYS A 110 4.11 -7.26 9.16
C LYS A 110 3.23 -6.26 9.89
N SER A 111 3.83 -5.49 10.78
CA SER A 111 3.13 -4.45 11.53
C SER A 111 2.90 -3.19 10.70
N ILE A 112 1.79 -2.50 10.99
CA ILE A 112 1.48 -1.17 10.43
C ILE A 112 1.83 -0.13 11.49
N VAL A 113 2.81 0.72 11.17
CA VAL A 113 3.32 1.73 12.10
C VAL A 113 3.12 3.14 11.55
N ARG A 114 3.11 4.10 12.47
CA ARG A 114 2.96 5.52 12.16
C ARG A 114 4.15 6.30 12.70
N VAL A 115 4.90 6.93 11.80
CA VAL A 115 6.14 7.63 12.13
C VAL A 115 6.05 9.09 11.63
N THR A 116 6.57 10.05 12.40
CA THR A 116 6.61 11.47 11.99
C THR A 116 8.04 11.89 11.73
N ILE A 117 8.29 12.55 10.59
CA ILE A 117 9.61 13.00 10.17
C ILE A 117 9.99 14.29 10.93
N ALA A 118 11.08 14.26 11.67
CA ALA A 118 11.66 15.41 12.33
C ALA A 118 12.41 16.33 11.35
N GLU A 119 12.59 17.60 11.70
CA GLU A 119 13.27 18.58 10.85
C GLU A 119 14.73 18.22 10.54
N ASN A 120 15.38 17.49 11.45
CA ASN A 120 16.77 17.02 11.34
C ASN A 120 16.91 15.60 10.78
N SER A 121 15.83 15.02 10.24
CA SER A 121 15.87 13.67 9.67
C SER A 121 16.45 13.67 8.26
N ASP A 122 17.30 12.70 7.96
CA ASP A 122 17.83 12.46 6.61
C ASP A 122 16.74 12.04 5.61
N LEU A 123 15.55 11.66 6.09
CA LEU A 123 14.39 11.38 5.23
C LEU A 123 13.83 12.65 4.57
N ALA A 124 14.01 13.82 5.20
CA ALA A 124 13.41 15.06 4.72
C ALA A 124 14.07 15.57 3.43
N ASN A 125 13.23 16.08 2.51
CA ASN A 125 13.60 16.60 1.19
C ASN A 125 14.19 15.57 0.22
N ASN A 126 14.07 14.28 0.52
CA ASN A 126 14.48 13.19 -0.37
C ASN A 126 13.25 12.48 -0.97
N THR A 127 13.41 11.87 -2.13
CA THR A 127 12.34 11.06 -2.76
C THR A 127 12.37 9.62 -2.23
N LEU A 128 11.21 8.95 -2.23
CA LEU A 128 11.16 7.54 -1.86
C LEU A 128 12.06 6.64 -2.74
N GLY A 129 12.25 7.02 -4.00
CA GLY A 129 13.13 6.32 -4.93
C GLY A 129 14.61 6.45 -4.57
N ASP A 130 15.04 7.61 -4.07
CA ASP A 130 16.42 7.84 -3.65
C ASP A 130 16.71 7.18 -2.29
N LEU A 131 15.71 7.17 -1.40
CA LEU A 131 15.84 6.62 -0.05
C LEU A 131 15.89 5.09 -0.03
N LEU A 132 15.30 4.41 -1.02
CA LEU A 132 15.23 2.95 -1.12
C LEU A 132 14.79 2.27 0.19
N LEU A 133 13.83 2.87 0.91
CA LEU A 133 13.44 2.44 2.27
C LEU A 133 13.07 0.97 2.35
N VAL A 134 12.37 0.44 1.34
CA VAL A 134 12.01 -0.99 1.30
C VAL A 134 13.25 -1.89 1.32
N ASN A 135 14.31 -1.52 0.61
CA ASN A 135 15.53 -2.33 0.53
C ASN A 135 16.39 -2.21 1.80
N ARG A 136 16.43 -1.01 2.40
CA ARG A 136 17.27 -0.70 3.55
C ARG A 136 16.66 -1.09 4.89
N THR A 137 15.33 -0.99 5.00
CA THR A 137 14.61 -1.18 6.26
C THR A 137 13.49 -2.20 6.17
N GLY A 138 13.15 -2.70 4.98
CA GLY A 138 12.00 -3.59 4.80
C GLY A 138 10.64 -2.87 4.92
N MET A 139 10.64 -1.56 5.18
CA MET A 139 9.43 -0.78 5.40
C MET A 139 8.94 -0.14 4.11
N ARG A 140 7.68 -0.42 3.77
CA ARG A 140 6.98 0.21 2.65
C ARG A 140 6.08 1.33 3.16
N VAL A 141 6.20 2.52 2.58
CA VAL A 141 5.27 3.62 2.82
C VAL A 141 3.97 3.33 2.07
N ILE A 142 2.85 3.29 2.79
CA ILE A 142 1.51 3.07 2.20
C ILE A 142 0.70 4.36 2.11
N ALA A 143 0.94 5.30 3.03
CA ALA A 143 0.33 6.62 2.99
C ALA A 143 1.22 7.67 3.66
N ILE A 144 1.07 8.92 3.24
CA ILE A 144 1.73 10.09 3.84
C ILE A 144 0.64 11.10 4.21
N ARG A 145 0.61 11.50 5.47
CA ARG A 145 -0.20 12.62 5.92
C ARG A 145 0.67 13.88 5.97
N ARG A 146 0.29 14.87 5.17
CA ARG A 146 0.92 16.18 5.11
C ARG A 146 -0.05 17.24 5.62
N GLY A 147 0.05 17.54 6.92
CA GLY A 147 -0.90 18.41 7.62
C GLY A 147 -2.33 17.84 7.60
N VAL A 148 -3.19 18.47 6.79
CA VAL A 148 -4.61 18.05 6.60
C VAL A 148 -4.83 17.19 5.36
N SER A 149 -3.83 17.11 4.47
CA SER A 149 -3.92 16.33 3.23
C SER A 149 -3.28 14.96 3.38
N TRP A 150 -3.70 14.02 2.54
CA TRP A 150 -3.16 12.67 2.48
C TRP A 150 -2.66 12.38 1.06
N ILE A 151 -1.59 11.61 0.99
CA ILE A 151 -1.04 11.02 -0.24
C ILE A 151 -1.09 9.52 -0.02
N TYR A 152 -1.90 8.82 -0.81
CA TYR A 152 -2.06 7.38 -0.74
C TYR A 152 -1.29 6.71 -1.86
N GLY A 153 -0.68 5.55 -1.58
CA GLY A 153 0.15 4.84 -2.57
C GLY A 153 1.28 5.69 -3.18
N PRO A 154 2.10 6.37 -2.36
CA PRO A 154 3.15 7.23 -2.88
C PRO A 154 4.14 6.44 -3.73
N ASP A 155 4.59 7.04 -4.82
CA ASP A 155 5.52 6.43 -5.77
C ASP A 155 6.97 6.83 -5.48
N LYS A 156 7.90 6.29 -6.28
CA LYS A 156 9.33 6.59 -6.17
C LYS A 156 9.68 8.08 -6.38
N TYR A 157 8.80 8.87 -6.99
CA TYR A 157 9.02 10.30 -7.23
C TYR A 157 8.48 11.16 -6.09
N THR A 158 7.75 10.56 -5.15
CA THR A 158 7.14 11.28 -4.04
C THR A 158 8.22 11.75 -3.06
N THR A 159 8.31 13.07 -2.87
CA THR A 159 9.25 13.70 -1.94
C THR A 159 8.69 13.74 -0.53
N LEU A 160 9.47 13.28 0.44
CA LEU A 160 9.16 13.37 1.86
C LEU A 160 9.59 14.73 2.42
N LEU A 161 8.77 15.31 3.30
CA LEU A 161 9.05 16.61 3.93
C LEU A 161 9.06 16.47 5.45
N ALA A 162 9.83 17.35 6.12
CA ALA A 162 9.77 17.45 7.57
C ALA A 162 8.33 17.76 8.04
N GLY A 163 7.91 17.09 9.11
CA GLY A 163 6.55 17.15 9.63
C GLY A 163 5.54 16.24 8.92
N ASP A 164 5.93 15.53 7.85
CA ASP A 164 5.10 14.46 7.30
C ASP A 164 4.93 13.33 8.31
N THR A 165 3.72 12.80 8.41
CA THR A 165 3.45 11.55 9.13
C THR A 165 3.29 10.42 8.12
N LEU A 166 4.20 9.47 8.15
CA LEU A 166 4.20 8.28 7.32
C LEU A 166 3.36 7.19 7.99
N ILE A 167 2.56 6.50 7.19
CA ILE A 167 1.99 5.19 7.53
C ILE A 167 2.78 4.16 6.74
N LEU A 168 3.37 3.21 7.45
CA LEU A 168 4.24 2.20 6.86
C LEU A 168 3.83 0.80 7.25
N LYS A 169 4.22 -0.16 6.43
CA LYS A 169 4.09 -1.60 6.68
C LYS A 169 5.42 -2.29 6.46
N GLY A 170 5.82 -3.17 7.38
CA GLY A 170 7.04 -3.97 7.28
C GLY A 170 7.28 -4.75 8.56
N THR A 171 8.51 -5.20 8.79
CA THR A 171 8.86 -5.95 10.01
C THR A 171 9.04 -5.02 11.20
N ASP A 172 8.95 -5.57 12.41
CA ASP A 172 9.16 -4.79 13.63
C ASP A 172 10.60 -4.26 13.75
N GLU A 173 11.61 -5.01 13.29
CA GLU A 173 12.99 -4.50 13.26
C GLU A 173 13.14 -3.30 12.33
N GLY A 174 12.46 -3.35 11.18
CA GLY A 174 12.41 -2.27 10.21
C GLY A 174 11.71 -1.02 10.77
N ALA A 175 10.65 -1.22 11.55
CA ALA A 175 9.92 -0.14 12.20
C ALA A 175 10.78 0.63 13.20
N ASP A 176 11.49 -0.08 14.08
CA ASP A 176 12.40 0.51 15.08
C ASP A 176 13.52 1.33 14.42
N LEU A 177 14.07 0.81 13.32
CA LEU A 177 15.11 1.50 12.55
C LEU A 177 14.55 2.78 11.92
N LEU A 178 13.36 2.70 11.34
CA LEU A 178 12.73 3.84 10.69
C LEU A 178 12.30 4.92 11.69
N GLU A 179 11.86 4.56 12.89
CA GLU A 179 11.59 5.53 13.96
C GLU A 179 12.83 6.34 14.33
N LYS A 180 14.00 5.69 14.42
CA LYS A 180 15.29 6.36 14.68
C LYS A 180 15.69 7.28 13.54
N LEU A 181 15.57 6.82 12.29
CA LEU A 181 15.84 7.64 11.10
C LEU A 181 14.94 8.88 11.06
N ALA A 182 13.63 8.69 11.27
CA ALA A 182 12.65 9.77 11.24
C ALA A 182 12.83 10.75 12.39
N ALA A 183 13.31 10.31 13.56
CA ALA A 183 13.69 11.18 14.66
C ALA A 183 15.01 11.94 14.43
N GLY A 184 15.77 11.58 13.38
CA GLY A 184 17.10 12.12 13.09
C GLY A 184 18.14 11.72 14.14
N THR A 185 17.95 10.56 14.79
CA THR A 185 18.92 9.98 15.75
C THR A 185 19.87 8.97 15.11
N CYS A 186 19.60 8.58 13.87
CA CYS A 186 20.43 7.69 13.05
C CYS A 186 20.50 8.25 11.63
N SER A 187 21.65 8.11 10.96
CA SER A 187 21.84 8.56 9.59
C SER A 187 21.56 7.44 8.58
N LEU A 188 21.10 7.82 7.39
CA LEU A 188 20.94 6.90 6.27
C LEU A 188 22.26 6.27 5.80
N GLU A 189 23.41 6.90 6.08
CA GLU A 189 24.74 6.39 5.74
C GLU A 189 25.15 5.20 6.62
N ASP A 190 24.55 5.04 7.81
CA ASP A 190 24.87 3.98 8.75
C ASP A 190 24.15 2.66 8.45
N ILE A 191 23.27 2.65 7.43
CA ILE A 191 22.41 1.52 7.10
C ILE A 191 22.87 0.91 5.76
N PRO A 192 23.13 -0.41 5.71
CA PRO A 192 23.51 -1.06 4.46
C PRO A 192 22.44 -0.88 3.39
N GLU A 193 22.87 -0.78 2.12
CA GLU A 193 21.97 -0.55 0.99
C GLU A 193 21.02 -1.72 0.71
N GLU A 194 21.36 -2.92 1.19
CA GLU A 194 20.55 -4.13 1.12
C GLU A 194 20.54 -4.79 2.51
N LEU A 195 19.34 -5.12 3.00
CA LEU A 195 19.19 -6.10 4.07
C LEU A 195 19.77 -7.43 3.59
N GLU A 196 20.72 -8.02 4.33
CA GLU A 196 21.14 -9.40 4.09
C GLU A 196 19.92 -10.30 4.27
N GLU A 197 19.45 -10.94 3.20
CA GLU A 197 18.44 -12.00 3.27
C GLU A 197 19.10 -13.22 3.94
N ASP A 198 18.81 -13.44 5.23
CA ASP A 198 19.05 -14.71 5.93
C ASP A 198 17.91 -15.72 5.66
#